data_AF-A0A9X6NIW4-F1
#
_entry.id   AF-A0A9X6NIW4-F1
#
_cell.length_a   1.000
_cell.length_b   1.000
_cell.length_c   1.000
_cell.angle_alpha   90.00
_cell.angle_beta   90.00
_cell.angle_gamma   90.00
#
_symmetry.space_group_name_H-M   'P 1'
#
loop_
_entity.id
_entity.type
_entity.pdbx_description
1 polymer ?
#
loop_
_entity_poly.entity_id
_entity_poly.type
_entity_poly.pdbx_seq_one_letter_code
_entity_poly.pdbx_strand_id
1 'polypeptide(L)'
;MLFNIVLSNPKYPVRGNGAKSTAIATGGALVNYANVLLEILRFYDWHRAALLVEIRPPGFLFHSDLADIIAQTAVAAQDSFVFEKFGVDLRNQDTTFEEALLAAKRKYRVIILLVPGVAAVKILQMTPRFGMANGEYAFFNLQFGAYGRPEQFEYHLNDSALLAYQTLIFISYHTPKVAQLQTLNTALKERSRTFYNYTYPNGSQPLDSSAVEAAFNVVELFAAVVNETSGGPDETCSGMKLASRMANRRFDLTLGNVFINSAHLRNLELDIYSFNTTTKSLQVAGALNWQTNRLDWKGSISWPTVDGKSTADTPLCGFSGSEGPCTTKVRWLVIRTERPPENWWLLDYVNLGLAKMNKFSNMLVTSSLFKGH
;
A
#
# COMPACT_ATOMS: atom_id res chain seq x y z
N MET A 1 -12.28 33.06 6.11
CA MET A 1 -11.77 31.96 5.27
C MET A 1 -10.64 31.30 6.04
N LEU A 2 -10.54 29.97 5.97
CA LEU A 2 -9.52 29.19 6.65
C LEU A 2 -8.81 28.31 5.62
N PHE A 3 -7.50 28.16 5.76
CA PHE A 3 -6.70 27.30 4.89
C PHE A 3 -6.04 26.20 5.72
N ASN A 4 -6.17 24.94 5.28
CA ASN A 4 -5.40 23.84 5.84
C ASN A 4 -4.23 23.48 4.91
N ILE A 5 -3.01 23.75 5.36
CA ILE A 5 -1.75 23.48 4.65
C ILE A 5 -1.19 22.08 4.91
N VAL A 6 -1.83 21.30 5.80
CA VAL A 6 -1.46 19.92 6.13
C VAL A 6 -2.40 18.94 5.42
N LEU A 7 -1.93 17.72 5.16
CA LEU A 7 -2.75 16.61 4.69
C LEU A 7 -4.02 16.49 5.53
N SER A 8 -5.17 16.61 4.86
CA SER A 8 -6.47 16.47 5.51
C SER A 8 -6.90 15.01 5.59
N ASN A 9 -7.28 14.57 6.78
CA ASN A 9 -7.93 13.28 7.01
C ASN A 9 -9.46 13.48 6.99
N PRO A 10 -10.23 12.80 6.11
CA PRO A 10 -11.69 12.93 6.05
C PRO A 10 -12.42 12.59 7.36
N LYS A 11 -11.83 11.80 8.26
CA LYS A 11 -12.37 11.52 9.61
C LYS A 11 -12.37 12.76 10.51
N TYR A 12 -11.47 13.70 10.26
CA TYR A 12 -11.36 14.98 10.93
C TYR A 12 -11.63 16.10 9.92
N PRO A 13 -12.87 16.19 9.38
CA PRO A 13 -13.18 17.17 8.35
C PRO A 13 -12.94 18.57 8.92
N VAL A 14 -12.32 19.44 8.13
CA VAL A 14 -12.13 20.84 8.52
C VAL A 14 -13.53 21.43 8.76
N ARG A 15 -13.82 21.81 10.02
CA ARG A 15 -15.19 22.06 10.53
C ARG A 15 -16.02 22.88 9.55
N GLY A 16 -16.93 22.21 8.84
CA GLY A 16 -17.65 22.80 7.71
C GLY A 16 -18.43 21.77 6.88
N ASN A 17 -19.23 20.91 7.53
CA ASN A 17 -20.10 19.98 6.81
C ASN A 17 -21.18 20.74 6.02
N GLY A 18 -21.10 20.67 4.68
CA GLY A 18 -22.15 21.05 3.74
C GLY A 18 -22.25 22.54 3.41
N ALA A 19 -22.03 22.88 2.12
CA ALA A 19 -22.44 24.10 1.38
C ALA A 19 -22.13 25.50 1.96
N LYS A 20 -21.63 25.61 3.20
CA LYS A 20 -21.41 26.87 3.94
C LYS A 20 -20.03 26.91 4.61
N SER A 21 -19.11 26.05 4.18
CA SER A 21 -17.73 26.08 4.66
C SER A 21 -16.94 27.20 3.98
N THR A 22 -16.14 27.93 4.76
CA THR A 22 -15.12 28.86 4.23
C THR A 22 -13.70 28.28 4.32
N ALA A 23 -13.60 26.95 4.48
CA ALA A 23 -12.34 26.24 4.62
C ALA A 23 -11.90 25.59 3.31
N ILE A 24 -10.64 25.81 2.92
CA ILE A 24 -10.00 25.18 1.76
C ILE A 24 -8.79 24.36 2.25
N ALA A 25 -8.66 23.10 1.82
CA ALA A 25 -7.52 22.26 2.17
C ALA A 25 -6.48 22.22 1.03
N THR A 26 -5.50 23.13 1.07
CA THR A 26 -4.41 23.24 0.08
C THR A 26 -3.28 22.23 0.29
N GLY A 27 -3.15 21.69 1.51
CA GLY A 27 -2.26 20.54 1.80
C GLY A 27 -2.75 19.21 1.20
N GLY A 28 -3.91 19.21 0.54
CA GLY A 28 -4.54 18.03 -0.05
C GLY A 28 -5.14 17.07 0.97
N ALA A 29 -5.53 15.87 0.54
CA ALA A 29 -6.23 14.92 1.39
C ALA A 29 -5.75 13.48 1.24
N LEU A 30 -5.74 12.73 2.34
CA LEU A 30 -5.37 11.31 2.36
C LEU A 30 -6.28 10.44 1.48
N VAL A 31 -7.52 10.87 1.23
CA VAL A 31 -8.44 10.19 0.29
C VAL A 31 -7.90 10.18 -1.14
N ASN A 32 -7.02 11.12 -1.54
CA ASN A 32 -6.41 11.07 -2.86
C ASN A 32 -5.54 9.82 -3.03
N TYR A 33 -4.78 9.41 -2.00
CA TYR A 33 -4.00 8.17 -2.00
C TYR A 33 -4.89 6.92 -2.08
N ALA A 34 -5.99 6.91 -1.33
CA ALA A 34 -6.97 5.82 -1.41
C ALA A 34 -7.57 5.73 -2.82
N ASN A 35 -8.01 6.84 -3.41
CA ASN A 35 -8.56 6.85 -4.77
C ASN A 35 -7.57 6.30 -5.81
N VAL A 36 -6.29 6.73 -5.78
CA VAL A 36 -5.27 6.21 -6.71
C VAL A 36 -5.06 4.70 -6.53
N LEU A 37 -4.94 4.22 -5.29
CA LEU A 37 -4.80 2.80 -5.02
C LEU A 37 -6.01 2.01 -5.53
N LEU A 38 -7.23 2.43 -5.18
CA LEU A 38 -8.46 1.72 -5.58
C LEU A 38 -8.63 1.70 -7.10
N GLU A 39 -8.30 2.78 -7.82
CA GLU A 39 -8.29 2.78 -9.29
C GLU A 39 -7.28 1.76 -9.87
N ILE A 40 -6.10 1.59 -9.25
CA ILE A 40 -5.14 0.56 -9.67
C ILE A 40 -5.67 -0.85 -9.38
N LEU A 41 -6.33 -1.05 -8.24
CA LEU A 41 -6.97 -2.33 -7.92
C LEU A 41 -8.10 -2.67 -8.91
N ARG A 42 -8.95 -1.69 -9.26
CA ARG A 42 -9.98 -1.86 -10.31
C ARG A 42 -9.37 -2.16 -11.68
N PHE A 43 -8.28 -1.48 -12.04
CA PHE A 43 -7.60 -1.67 -13.32
C PHE A 43 -7.03 -3.08 -13.52
N TYR A 44 -6.52 -3.71 -12.45
CA TYR A 44 -5.98 -5.07 -12.47
C TYR A 44 -6.98 -6.16 -12.04
N ASP A 45 -8.25 -5.80 -11.81
CA ASP A 45 -9.31 -6.70 -11.29
C ASP A 45 -8.93 -7.41 -9.98
N TRP A 46 -8.27 -6.66 -9.08
CA TRP A 46 -7.78 -7.15 -7.79
C TRP A 46 -8.72 -6.81 -6.64
N HIS A 47 -9.48 -7.79 -6.16
CA HIS A 47 -10.51 -7.60 -5.13
C HIS A 47 -10.01 -7.88 -3.71
N ARG A 48 -8.85 -8.51 -3.53
CA ARG A 48 -8.33 -8.98 -2.23
C ARG A 48 -6.91 -8.50 -1.97
N ALA A 49 -6.69 -7.78 -0.86
CA ALA A 49 -5.35 -7.35 -0.46
C ALA A 49 -5.10 -7.37 1.06
N ALA A 50 -3.85 -7.67 1.44
CA ALA A 50 -3.35 -7.50 2.79
C ALA A 50 -2.85 -6.07 3.01
N LEU A 51 -3.22 -5.44 4.12
CA LEU A 51 -2.65 -4.16 4.57
C LEU A 51 -1.66 -4.43 5.70
N LEU A 52 -0.34 -4.30 5.45
CA LEU A 52 0.67 -4.35 6.51
C LEU A 52 0.86 -2.94 7.06
N VAL A 53 0.46 -2.71 8.31
CA VAL A 53 0.32 -1.37 8.91
C VAL A 53 1.21 -1.23 10.14
N GLU A 54 2.04 -0.18 10.17
CA GLU A 54 2.81 0.16 11.38
C GLU A 54 1.89 0.55 12.55
N ILE A 55 1.98 -0.17 13.67
CA ILE A 55 1.05 -0.02 14.81
C ILE A 55 1.48 1.02 15.86
N ARG A 56 2.77 1.39 15.91
CA ARG A 56 3.34 2.29 16.94
C ARG A 56 4.29 3.33 16.30
N PRO A 57 3.82 4.14 15.32
CA PRO A 57 4.63 5.15 14.65
C PRO A 57 5.07 6.26 15.63
N PRO A 58 6.30 6.82 15.49
CA PRO A 58 6.85 7.82 16.41
C PRO A 58 6.34 9.26 16.17
N GLY A 59 5.18 9.43 15.54
CA GLY A 59 4.68 10.75 15.12
C GLY A 59 3.35 10.69 14.37
N PHE A 60 3.21 11.50 13.31
CA PHE A 60 1.98 11.60 12.54
C PHE A 60 1.54 10.25 11.95
N LEU A 61 0.23 9.95 12.10
CA LEU A 61 -0.39 8.64 11.90
C LEU A 61 -0.66 8.29 10.42
N PHE A 62 0.16 8.79 9.49
CA PHE A 62 -0.08 8.72 8.04
C PHE A 62 -0.55 7.33 7.57
N HIS A 63 0.21 6.29 7.92
CA HIS A 63 -0.05 4.93 7.44
C HIS A 63 -1.30 4.27 8.06
N SER A 64 -1.55 4.48 9.35
CA SER A 64 -2.72 3.91 10.03
C SER A 64 -4.01 4.65 9.66
N ASP A 65 -3.97 5.98 9.55
CA ASP A 65 -5.07 6.78 9.01
C ASP A 65 -5.37 6.39 7.55
N LEU A 66 -4.35 6.23 6.72
CA LEU A 66 -4.51 5.81 5.32
C LEU A 66 -5.11 4.39 5.23
N ALA A 67 -4.71 3.45 6.09
CA ALA A 67 -5.30 2.11 6.16
C ALA A 67 -6.81 2.12 6.47
N ASP A 68 -7.28 3.08 7.28
CA ASP A 68 -8.70 3.28 7.52
C ASP A 68 -9.40 3.96 6.33
N ILE A 69 -8.78 4.97 5.74
CA ILE A 69 -9.37 5.74 4.65
C ILE A 69 -9.51 4.89 3.39
N ILE A 70 -8.58 3.99 3.09
CA ILE A 70 -8.70 3.01 1.99
C ILE A 70 -9.99 2.17 2.16
N ALA A 71 -10.19 1.57 3.33
CA ALA A 71 -11.38 0.77 3.62
C ALA A 71 -12.68 1.61 3.58
N GLN A 72 -12.67 2.82 4.15
CA GLN A 72 -13.83 3.72 4.12
C GLN A 72 -14.18 4.20 2.71
N THR A 73 -13.18 4.46 1.88
CA THR A 73 -13.36 4.91 0.49
C THR A 73 -13.95 3.80 -0.37
N ALA A 74 -13.46 2.56 -0.22
CA ALA A 74 -14.00 1.38 -0.89
C ALA A 74 -15.48 1.14 -0.54
N VAL A 75 -15.83 1.19 0.76
CA VAL A 75 -17.21 1.06 1.22
C VAL A 75 -18.11 2.18 0.68
N ALA A 76 -17.62 3.43 0.67
CA ALA A 76 -18.38 4.57 0.13
C ALA A 76 -18.61 4.47 -1.38
N ALA A 77 -17.66 3.89 -2.13
CA ALA A 77 -17.77 3.61 -3.55
C ALA A 77 -18.56 2.32 -3.88
N GLN A 78 -19.00 1.57 -2.87
CA GLN A 78 -19.69 0.27 -3.00
C GLN A 78 -18.87 -0.81 -3.71
N ASP A 79 -17.53 -0.74 -3.61
CA ASP A 79 -16.66 -1.78 -4.17
C ASP A 79 -16.74 -3.10 -3.38
N SER A 80 -16.49 -4.21 -4.05
CA SER A 80 -16.37 -5.56 -3.47
C SER A 80 -15.01 -5.87 -2.82
N PHE A 81 -14.21 -4.84 -2.49
CA PHE A 81 -12.86 -5.03 -1.96
C PHE A 81 -12.82 -5.67 -0.56
N VAL A 82 -11.93 -6.66 -0.39
CA VAL A 82 -11.67 -7.34 0.88
C VAL A 82 -10.25 -7.01 1.36
N PHE A 83 -10.17 -6.21 2.42
CA PHE A 83 -8.92 -5.84 3.08
C PHE A 83 -8.78 -6.50 4.46
N GLU A 84 -7.64 -7.14 4.73
CA GLU A 84 -7.28 -7.65 6.06
C GLU A 84 -6.02 -6.92 6.55
N LYS A 85 -6.06 -6.40 7.78
CA LYS A 85 -4.97 -5.62 8.37
C LYS A 85 -4.06 -6.52 9.21
N PHE A 86 -2.76 -6.44 8.95
CA PHE A 86 -1.71 -7.09 9.72
C PHE A 86 -0.85 -6.00 10.37
N GLY A 87 -0.79 -6.00 11.70
CA GLY A 87 0.01 -5.03 12.44
C GLY A 87 1.49 -5.40 12.44
N VAL A 88 2.37 -4.45 12.15
CA VAL A 88 3.83 -4.58 12.28
C VAL A 88 4.38 -3.52 13.23
N ASP A 89 5.49 -3.80 13.93
CA ASP A 89 6.15 -2.86 14.86
C ASP A 89 7.61 -2.69 14.45
N LEU A 90 7.99 -1.50 13.97
CA LEU A 90 9.36 -1.23 13.51
C LEU A 90 10.45 -1.49 14.58
N ARG A 91 10.10 -1.54 15.88
CA ARG A 91 11.04 -1.90 16.95
C ARG A 91 11.34 -3.40 17.05
N ASN A 92 10.38 -4.25 16.71
CA ASN A 92 10.55 -5.70 16.61
C ASN A 92 10.30 -6.16 15.17
N GLN A 93 10.99 -5.48 14.26
CA GLN A 93 10.80 -5.54 12.82
C GLN A 93 10.94 -6.97 12.27
N ASP A 94 12.02 -7.71 12.58
CA ASP A 94 12.24 -9.04 11.99
C ASP A 94 11.12 -10.04 12.33
N THR A 95 10.75 -10.17 13.60
CA THR A 95 9.67 -11.08 14.02
C THR A 95 8.30 -10.63 13.48
N THR A 96 7.95 -9.35 13.64
CA THR A 96 6.59 -8.90 13.23
C THR A 96 6.41 -8.84 11.72
N PHE A 97 7.48 -8.59 10.94
CA PHE A 97 7.42 -8.66 9.47
C PHE A 97 7.28 -10.11 9.00
N GLU A 98 8.00 -11.07 9.60
CA GLU A 98 7.87 -12.49 9.29
C GLU A 98 6.46 -13.01 9.59
N GLU A 99 5.93 -12.74 10.79
CA GLU A 99 4.56 -13.13 11.19
C GLU A 99 3.51 -12.56 10.23
N ALA A 100 3.60 -11.28 9.89
CA ALA A 100 2.67 -10.62 8.97
C ALA A 100 2.76 -11.18 7.54
N LEU A 101 3.97 -11.40 7.01
CA LEU A 101 4.18 -12.00 5.68
C LEU A 101 3.65 -13.44 5.62
N LEU A 102 3.94 -14.27 6.63
CA LEU A 102 3.48 -15.65 6.70
C LEU A 102 1.96 -15.76 6.87
N ALA A 103 1.33 -14.80 7.56
CA ALA A 103 -0.13 -14.73 7.66
C ALA A 103 -0.77 -14.28 6.34
N ALA A 104 -0.26 -13.20 5.73
CA ALA A 104 -0.77 -12.66 4.48
C ALA A 104 -0.62 -13.65 3.29
N LYS A 105 0.52 -14.34 3.19
CA LYS A 105 0.82 -15.37 2.16
C LYS A 105 -0.29 -16.43 2.01
N ARG A 106 -0.97 -16.77 3.11
CA ARG A 106 -2.04 -17.80 3.15
C ARG A 106 -3.35 -17.36 2.51
N LYS A 107 -3.55 -16.07 2.25
CA LYS A 107 -4.86 -15.47 1.88
C LYS A 107 -4.80 -14.40 0.80
N TYR A 108 -3.61 -13.90 0.45
CA TYR A 108 -3.43 -12.73 -0.42
C TYR A 108 -2.27 -12.91 -1.40
N ARG A 109 -2.40 -12.29 -2.58
CA ARG A 109 -1.30 -12.03 -3.53
C ARG A 109 -0.99 -10.54 -3.70
N VAL A 110 -1.94 -9.66 -3.40
CA VAL A 110 -1.70 -8.21 -3.32
C VAL A 110 -1.37 -7.82 -1.87
N ILE A 111 -0.19 -7.23 -1.67
CA ILE A 111 0.35 -6.87 -0.35
C ILE A 111 0.66 -5.36 -0.32
N ILE A 112 -0.12 -4.61 0.46
CA ILE A 112 0.01 -3.16 0.57
C ILE A 112 0.77 -2.82 1.85
N LEU A 113 1.99 -2.31 1.67
CA LEU A 113 2.93 -1.92 2.72
C LEU A 113 2.64 -0.49 3.15
N LEU A 114 1.90 -0.33 4.25
CA LEU A 114 1.63 0.95 4.91
C LEU A 114 2.64 1.11 6.07
N VAL A 115 3.90 1.28 5.66
CA VAL A 115 5.07 1.48 6.51
C VAL A 115 6.05 2.44 5.82
N PRO A 116 6.96 3.13 6.55
CA PRO A 116 8.01 3.96 5.95
C PRO A 116 8.87 3.21 4.92
N GLY A 117 9.43 3.91 3.94
CA GLY A 117 10.15 3.31 2.81
C GLY A 117 11.29 2.38 3.24
N VAL A 118 12.05 2.78 4.27
CA VAL A 118 13.12 1.95 4.87
C VAL A 118 12.62 0.61 5.44
N ALA A 119 11.40 0.57 5.96
CA ALA A 119 10.78 -0.67 6.45
C ALA A 119 10.22 -1.50 5.29
N ALA A 120 9.64 -0.85 4.27
CA ALA A 120 9.16 -1.52 3.06
C ALA A 120 10.31 -2.23 2.31
N VAL A 121 11.47 -1.57 2.16
CA VAL A 121 12.71 -2.16 1.63
C VAL A 121 13.08 -3.44 2.37
N LYS A 122 13.09 -3.40 3.71
CA LYS A 122 13.41 -4.58 4.54
C LYS A 122 12.38 -5.70 4.37
N ILE A 123 11.08 -5.38 4.33
CA ILE A 123 10.02 -6.37 4.08
C ILE A 123 10.22 -7.04 2.71
N LEU A 124 10.48 -6.27 1.66
CA LEU A 124 10.74 -6.80 0.31
C LEU A 124 11.97 -7.73 0.31
N GLN A 125 13.06 -7.34 1.00
CA GLN A 125 14.25 -8.18 1.16
C GLN A 125 14.00 -9.50 1.92
N MET A 126 12.95 -9.58 2.74
CA MET A 126 12.55 -10.82 3.42
C MET A 126 11.69 -11.75 2.54
N THR A 127 11.01 -11.23 1.52
CA THR A 127 10.11 -12.02 0.65
C THR A 127 10.71 -13.29 0.00
N PRO A 128 12.01 -13.37 -0.37
CA PRO A 128 12.58 -14.58 -0.96
C PRO A 128 12.59 -15.76 0.02
N ARG A 129 12.83 -15.50 1.32
CA ARG A 129 12.84 -16.54 2.38
C ARG A 129 11.49 -17.25 2.50
N PHE A 130 10.40 -16.55 2.17
CA PHE A 130 9.05 -17.08 2.22
C PHE A 130 8.49 -17.47 0.85
N GLY A 131 9.30 -17.44 -0.22
CA GLY A 131 8.87 -17.74 -1.59
C GLY A 131 7.83 -16.74 -2.12
N MET A 132 7.89 -15.49 -1.68
CA MET A 132 7.02 -14.39 -2.14
C MET A 132 7.69 -13.50 -3.20
N ALA A 133 8.98 -13.71 -3.48
CA ALA A 133 9.71 -13.14 -4.61
C ALA A 133 9.69 -14.07 -5.84
N ASN A 134 8.52 -14.61 -6.20
CA ASN A 134 8.34 -15.57 -7.31
C ASN A 134 7.53 -15.01 -8.50
N GLY A 135 7.15 -13.74 -8.46
CA GLY A 135 6.31 -13.09 -9.47
C GLY A 135 4.79 -13.28 -9.31
N GLU A 136 4.34 -14.13 -8.38
CA GLU A 136 2.91 -14.31 -8.09
C GLU A 136 2.33 -13.21 -7.19
N TYR A 137 3.16 -12.33 -6.62
CA TYR A 137 2.76 -11.30 -5.65
C TYR A 137 2.93 -9.90 -6.24
N ALA A 138 1.98 -9.01 -5.97
CA ALA A 138 2.07 -7.59 -6.23
C ALA A 138 2.28 -6.85 -4.90
N PHE A 139 3.27 -5.96 -4.85
CA PHE A 139 3.56 -5.15 -3.67
C PHE A 139 3.18 -3.69 -3.93
N PHE A 140 2.61 -3.03 -2.93
CA PHE A 140 2.40 -1.59 -2.96
C PHE A 140 3.14 -0.93 -1.81
N ASN A 141 3.68 0.27 -2.01
CA ASN A 141 4.11 1.13 -0.91
C ASN A 141 3.67 2.57 -1.17
N LEU A 142 2.84 3.11 -0.27
CA LEU A 142 2.25 4.44 -0.39
C LEU A 142 3.00 5.37 0.55
N GLN A 143 3.57 6.46 0.02
CA GLN A 143 4.40 7.40 0.79
C GLN A 143 3.95 8.85 0.65
N PHE A 144 4.11 9.58 1.74
CA PHE A 144 4.24 11.04 1.72
C PHE A 144 5.71 11.37 1.97
N GLY A 145 6.30 12.30 1.20
CA GLY A 145 7.76 12.37 0.93
C GLY A 145 8.73 12.47 2.13
N ALA A 146 8.23 12.67 3.35
CA ALA A 146 8.99 12.56 4.59
C ALA A 146 9.23 11.10 5.07
N TYR A 147 8.41 10.13 4.63
CA TYR A 147 8.41 8.75 5.12
C TYR A 147 9.10 7.75 4.18
N GLY A 148 9.22 8.08 2.90
CA GLY A 148 9.97 7.29 1.93
C GLY A 148 10.12 8.01 0.60
N ARG A 149 11.13 7.60 -0.17
CA ARG A 149 11.43 8.17 -1.50
C ARG A 149 11.79 7.06 -2.50
N PRO A 150 11.56 7.24 -3.81
CA PRO A 150 11.83 6.21 -4.82
C PRO A 150 13.29 5.70 -4.83
N GLU A 151 14.25 6.57 -4.53
CA GLU A 151 15.69 6.26 -4.53
C GLU A 151 16.08 5.27 -3.42
N GLN A 152 15.23 5.05 -2.41
CA GLN A 152 15.46 4.03 -1.38
C GLN A 152 15.29 2.61 -1.92
N PHE A 153 14.69 2.45 -3.10
CA PHE A 153 14.41 1.16 -3.75
C PHE A 153 15.35 0.91 -4.94
N GLU A 154 16.53 1.55 -4.94
CA GLU A 154 17.64 1.16 -5.82
C GLU A 154 18.15 -0.24 -5.45
N TYR A 155 18.46 -1.03 -6.47
CA TYR A 155 18.67 -2.47 -6.32
C TYR A 155 20.03 -2.91 -6.87
N HIS A 156 20.72 -3.79 -6.12
CA HIS A 156 22.05 -4.31 -6.48
C HIS A 156 21.95 -5.66 -7.20
N LEU A 157 22.81 -5.88 -8.22
CA LEU A 157 22.70 -6.96 -9.23
C LEU A 157 22.52 -8.42 -8.73
N ASN A 158 22.75 -8.73 -7.45
CA ASN A 158 22.74 -10.09 -6.89
C ASN A 158 21.70 -10.33 -5.76
N ASP A 159 20.75 -9.42 -5.51
CA ASP A 159 19.76 -9.57 -4.43
C ASP A 159 18.56 -10.46 -4.85
N SER A 160 18.33 -11.53 -4.09
CA SER A 160 17.21 -12.47 -4.30
C SER A 160 15.81 -11.83 -4.32
N ALA A 161 15.64 -10.61 -3.82
CA ALA A 161 14.37 -9.88 -3.82
C ALA A 161 14.02 -9.19 -5.15
N LEU A 162 14.83 -9.29 -6.20
CA LEU A 162 14.59 -8.61 -7.49
C LEU A 162 13.15 -8.70 -8.01
N LEU A 163 12.53 -9.89 -7.94
CA LEU A 163 11.17 -10.07 -8.45
C LEU A 163 10.12 -9.36 -7.59
N ALA A 164 10.36 -9.17 -6.29
CA ALA A 164 9.51 -8.37 -5.41
C ALA A 164 9.68 -6.86 -5.65
N TYR A 165 10.88 -6.40 -6.03
CA TYR A 165 11.08 -5.03 -6.51
C TYR A 165 10.41 -4.80 -7.88
N GLN A 166 10.48 -5.77 -8.81
CA GLN A 166 9.82 -5.69 -10.12
C GLN A 166 8.29 -5.59 -10.02
N THR A 167 7.69 -6.21 -9.01
CA THR A 167 6.26 -6.16 -8.74
C THR A 167 5.84 -5.06 -7.75
N LEU A 168 6.77 -4.16 -7.37
CA LEU A 168 6.47 -3.01 -6.51
C LEU A 168 5.85 -1.87 -7.30
N ILE A 169 4.65 -1.47 -6.89
CA ILE A 169 3.98 -0.23 -7.25
C ILE A 169 4.17 0.76 -6.09
N PHE A 170 5.03 1.75 -6.29
CA PHE A 170 5.28 2.79 -5.30
C PHE A 170 4.46 4.04 -5.66
N ILE A 171 3.72 4.60 -4.71
CA ILE A 171 2.84 5.76 -4.93
C ILE A 171 3.27 6.88 -3.99
N SER A 172 3.64 8.04 -4.54
CA SER A 172 4.10 9.18 -3.75
C SER A 172 3.53 10.51 -4.25
N TYR A 173 3.52 11.51 -3.37
CA TYR A 173 3.28 12.89 -3.75
C TYR A 173 4.29 13.34 -4.81
N HIS A 174 3.80 13.92 -5.90
CA HIS A 174 4.62 14.51 -6.95
C HIS A 174 5.38 15.71 -6.38
N THR A 175 6.71 15.65 -6.40
CA THR A 175 7.55 16.78 -6.00
C THR A 175 8.01 17.51 -7.27
N PRO A 176 7.64 18.79 -7.48
CA PRO A 176 8.01 19.53 -8.68
C PRO A 176 9.53 19.58 -8.90
N LYS A 177 9.97 19.62 -10.17
CA LYS A 177 11.39 19.53 -10.52
C LYS A 177 12.19 20.72 -9.99
N VAL A 178 13.06 20.45 -9.01
CA VAL A 178 13.92 21.38 -8.27
C VAL A 178 14.56 22.48 -9.15
N ALA A 179 15.00 22.13 -10.36
CA ALA A 179 15.67 23.06 -11.28
C ALA A 179 14.85 24.32 -11.63
N GLN A 180 13.53 24.21 -11.78
CA GLN A 180 12.67 25.37 -12.11
C GLN A 180 12.40 26.25 -10.89
N LEU A 181 12.45 25.67 -9.69
CA LEU A 181 12.15 26.34 -8.42
C LEU A 181 13.40 26.74 -7.63
N GLN A 182 14.61 26.53 -8.17
CA GLN A 182 15.87 26.79 -7.48
C GLN A 182 16.02 28.24 -7.03
N THR A 183 15.59 29.20 -7.85
CA THR A 183 15.59 30.64 -7.53
C THR A 183 14.66 30.93 -6.33
N LEU A 184 13.46 30.35 -6.33
CA LEU A 184 12.48 30.51 -5.25
C LEU A 184 12.96 29.83 -3.96
N ASN A 185 13.50 28.62 -4.04
CA ASN A 185 14.13 27.93 -2.92
C ASN A 185 15.28 28.75 -2.31
N THR A 186 16.12 29.37 -3.15
CA THR A 186 17.21 30.24 -2.70
C THR A 186 16.67 31.48 -1.97
N ALA A 187 15.66 32.14 -2.52
CA ALA A 187 15.01 33.30 -1.90
C ALA A 187 14.31 32.95 -0.58
N LEU A 188 13.60 31.83 -0.51
CA LEU A 188 12.96 31.32 0.71
C LEU A 188 13.99 30.93 1.78
N LYS A 189 15.11 30.30 1.40
CA LYS A 189 16.21 29.92 2.30
C LYS A 189 16.89 31.15 2.89
N GLU A 190 17.18 32.16 2.07
CA GLU A 190 17.76 33.43 2.52
C GLU A 190 16.78 34.23 3.40
N ARG A 191 15.50 34.30 3.04
CA ARG A 191 14.48 34.93 3.88
C ARG A 191 14.34 34.22 5.24
N SER A 192 14.45 32.90 5.27
CA SER A 192 14.39 32.11 6.50
C SER A 192 15.58 32.38 7.43
N ARG A 193 16.78 32.50 6.85
CA ARG A 193 18.01 32.87 7.55
C ARG A 193 17.89 34.27 8.15
N THR A 194 17.47 35.25 7.36
CA THR A 194 17.51 36.67 7.71
C THR A 194 16.37 37.12 8.63
N PHE A 195 15.15 36.55 8.50
CA PHE A 195 13.99 36.98 9.31
C PHE A 195 13.64 36.04 10.48
N TYR A 196 14.06 34.77 10.42
CA TYR A 196 13.69 33.77 11.45
C TYR A 196 14.92 33.08 12.08
N ASN A 197 16.14 33.52 11.76
CA ASN A 197 17.40 32.90 12.20
C ASN A 197 17.46 31.38 11.94
N TYR A 198 16.78 30.91 10.89
CA TYR A 198 16.69 29.49 10.55
C TYR A 198 17.51 29.16 9.31
N THR A 199 18.46 28.23 9.44
CA THR A 199 19.28 27.75 8.34
C THR A 199 18.89 26.31 8.01
N TYR A 200 18.40 26.08 6.79
CA TYR A 200 18.10 24.72 6.30
C TYR A 200 19.38 23.88 6.21
N PRO A 201 19.35 22.62 6.69
CA PRO A 201 20.46 21.67 6.56
C PRO A 201 21.01 21.54 5.13
N ASN A 202 22.25 21.08 5.02
CA ASN A 202 22.84 20.75 3.72
C ASN A 202 22.04 19.63 3.05
N GLY A 203 21.75 19.80 1.75
CA GLY A 203 20.89 18.87 1.01
C GLY A 203 19.39 19.06 1.23
N SER A 204 18.95 20.03 2.05
CA SER A 204 17.53 20.39 2.23
C SER A 204 17.22 21.78 1.68
N GLN A 205 16.09 21.88 1.00
CA GLN A 205 15.50 23.10 0.46
C GLN A 205 14.14 23.42 1.10
N PRO A 206 13.70 24.67 1.13
CA PRO A 206 12.38 25.06 1.67
C PRO A 206 11.20 24.29 1.07
N LEU A 207 11.19 24.11 -0.26
CA LEU A 207 10.08 23.45 -0.99
C LEU A 207 10.16 21.91 -0.94
N ASP A 208 11.17 21.31 -0.33
CA ASP A 208 11.14 19.88 0.02
C ASP A 208 10.03 19.57 1.05
N SER A 209 9.50 20.62 1.70
CA SER A 209 8.35 20.53 2.60
C SER A 209 7.07 20.89 1.88
N SER A 210 6.20 19.90 1.69
CA SER A 210 4.83 20.05 1.19
C SER A 210 3.97 21.03 2.00
N ALA A 211 4.27 21.25 3.29
CA ALA A 211 3.61 22.27 4.10
C ALA A 211 4.05 23.70 3.71
N VAL A 212 5.31 23.87 3.30
CA VAL A 212 5.83 25.14 2.77
C VAL A 212 5.27 25.40 1.36
N GLU A 213 5.22 24.37 0.51
CA GLU A 213 4.54 24.46 -0.80
C GLU A 213 3.07 24.86 -0.64
N ALA A 214 2.33 24.18 0.25
CA ALA A 214 0.92 24.46 0.49
C ALA A 214 0.71 25.86 1.08
N ALA A 215 1.59 26.33 1.98
CA ALA A 215 1.53 27.69 2.52
C ALA A 215 1.82 28.77 1.46
N PHE A 216 2.74 28.51 0.53
CA PHE A 216 3.00 29.41 -0.61
C PHE A 216 1.77 29.47 -1.54
N ASN A 217 1.26 28.30 -1.95
CA ASN A 217 0.09 28.18 -2.82
C ASN A 217 -1.19 28.80 -2.20
N VAL A 218 -1.34 28.81 -0.87
CA VAL A 218 -2.46 29.52 -0.19
C VAL A 218 -2.46 31.01 -0.52
N VAL A 219 -1.29 31.66 -0.50
CA VAL A 219 -1.19 33.11 -0.72
C VAL A 219 -1.49 33.44 -2.18
N GLU A 220 -0.93 32.67 -3.13
CA GLU A 220 -1.22 32.87 -4.55
C GLU A 220 -2.69 32.58 -4.90
N LEU A 221 -3.25 31.47 -4.41
CA LEU A 221 -4.65 31.10 -4.60
C LEU A 221 -5.61 32.18 -4.06
N PHE A 222 -5.32 32.70 -2.86
CA PHE A 222 -6.11 33.77 -2.27
C PHE A 222 -6.00 35.07 -3.06
N ALA A 223 -4.78 35.47 -3.44
CA ALA A 223 -4.54 36.67 -4.23
C ALA A 223 -5.24 36.63 -5.60
N ALA A 224 -5.19 35.49 -6.30
CA ALA A 224 -5.87 35.29 -7.59
C ALA A 224 -7.38 35.53 -7.48
N VAL A 225 -8.04 34.88 -6.52
CA VAL A 225 -9.50 34.98 -6.37
C VAL A 225 -9.93 36.34 -5.80
N VAL A 226 -9.11 37.00 -4.98
CA VAL A 226 -9.36 38.39 -4.55
C VAL A 226 -9.26 39.36 -5.73
N ASN A 227 -8.25 39.21 -6.60
CA ASN A 227 -8.08 40.05 -7.78
C ASN A 227 -9.29 39.96 -8.74
N GLU A 228 -9.92 38.78 -8.83
CA GLU A 228 -11.18 38.56 -9.58
C GLU A 228 -12.44 39.16 -8.91
N THR A 229 -12.36 39.56 -7.64
CA THR A 229 -13.46 40.26 -6.93
C THR A 229 -13.31 41.78 -6.93
N SER A 230 -12.11 42.31 -7.13
CA SER A 230 -11.82 43.75 -7.14
C SER A 230 -12.48 44.46 -8.33
N GLY A 231 -13.20 45.56 -8.08
CA GLY A 231 -13.78 46.40 -9.14
C GLY A 231 -15.07 45.86 -9.80
N GLY A 232 -15.67 44.80 -9.27
CA GLY A 232 -16.98 44.32 -9.69
C GLY A 232 -18.14 44.93 -8.87
N PRO A 233 -19.40 44.83 -9.34
CA PRO A 233 -20.59 45.34 -8.62
C PRO A 233 -20.91 44.60 -7.31
N ASP A 234 -20.04 43.67 -6.91
CA ASP A 234 -20.22 42.71 -5.83
C ASP A 234 -18.99 42.68 -4.90
N GLU A 235 -18.36 43.86 -4.75
CA GLU A 235 -17.09 44.23 -4.06
C GLU A 235 -16.94 43.79 -2.59
N THR A 236 -17.85 42.95 -2.11
CA THR A 236 -17.81 42.34 -0.78
C THR A 236 -16.72 41.26 -0.69
N CYS A 237 -15.71 41.46 0.16
CA CYS A 237 -14.69 40.47 0.54
C CYS A 237 -15.26 39.31 1.40
N SER A 238 -16.40 38.74 1.00
CA SER A 238 -17.06 37.64 1.69
C SER A 238 -16.23 36.37 1.55
N GLY A 239 -15.71 35.86 2.67
CA GLY A 239 -14.95 34.61 2.71
C GLY A 239 -15.70 33.38 2.19
N MET A 240 -17.04 33.43 2.14
CA MET A 240 -17.86 32.36 1.55
C MET A 240 -17.98 32.50 0.02
N LYS A 241 -18.09 33.73 -0.51
CA LYS A 241 -18.00 33.98 -1.96
C LYS A 241 -16.62 33.58 -2.49
N LEU A 242 -15.56 34.04 -1.82
CA LEU A 242 -14.17 33.68 -2.17
C LEU A 242 -13.95 32.16 -2.14
N ALA A 243 -14.46 31.45 -1.12
CA ALA A 243 -14.35 29.98 -1.04
C ALA A 243 -15.09 29.28 -2.20
N SER A 244 -16.31 29.73 -2.51
CA SER A 244 -17.10 29.16 -3.62
C SER A 244 -16.44 29.37 -4.99
N ARG A 245 -15.68 30.46 -5.18
CA ARG A 245 -14.89 30.71 -6.41
C ARG A 245 -13.59 29.89 -6.50
N MET A 246 -13.14 29.31 -5.38
CA MET A 246 -12.04 28.34 -5.37
C MET A 246 -12.52 26.93 -5.65
N ALA A 247 -13.76 26.58 -5.32
CA ALA A 247 -14.31 25.23 -5.49
C ALA A 247 -14.37 24.78 -6.96
N ASN A 248 -14.16 23.47 -7.18
CA ASN A 248 -14.28 22.79 -8.47
C ASN A 248 -13.52 23.48 -9.62
N ARG A 249 -12.31 24.00 -9.34
CA ARG A 249 -11.56 24.88 -10.24
C ARG A 249 -10.06 24.57 -10.25
N ARG A 250 -9.46 24.72 -11.43
CA ARG A 250 -8.01 24.68 -11.65
C ARG A 250 -7.42 26.10 -11.58
N PHE A 251 -6.27 26.20 -10.95
CA PHE A 251 -5.41 27.39 -10.85
C PHE A 251 -4.03 27.03 -11.40
N ASP A 252 -3.41 27.99 -12.09
CA ASP A 252 -2.01 27.90 -12.53
C ASP A 252 -1.21 28.82 -11.62
N LEU A 253 -0.41 28.25 -10.73
CA LEU A 253 0.34 28.93 -9.66
C LEU A 253 1.85 28.78 -9.90
N THR A 254 2.69 29.55 -9.19
CA THR A 254 4.15 29.52 -9.40
C THR A 254 4.75 28.14 -9.13
N LEU A 255 4.21 27.36 -8.18
CA LEU A 255 4.67 26.01 -7.88
C LEU A 255 4.09 24.93 -8.81
N GLY A 256 3.21 25.30 -9.74
CA GLY A 256 2.53 24.38 -10.64
C GLY A 256 1.02 24.53 -10.58
N ASN A 257 0.32 23.57 -11.20
CA ASN A 257 -1.13 23.61 -11.28
C ASN A 257 -1.77 23.08 -10.00
N VAL A 258 -2.89 23.66 -9.59
CA VAL A 258 -3.64 23.21 -8.41
C VAL A 258 -5.10 23.08 -8.79
N PHE A 259 -5.68 21.89 -8.60
CA PHE A 259 -7.13 21.69 -8.71
C PHE A 259 -7.74 21.56 -7.31
N ILE A 260 -8.63 22.50 -6.98
CA ILE A 260 -9.48 22.43 -5.78
C ILE A 260 -10.80 21.82 -6.22
N ASN A 261 -11.19 20.69 -5.62
CA ASN A 261 -12.42 19.99 -5.97
C ASN A 261 -13.68 20.63 -5.35
N SER A 262 -14.86 20.06 -5.63
CA SER A 262 -16.16 20.55 -5.13
C SER A 262 -16.32 20.45 -3.60
N ALA A 263 -15.50 19.64 -2.92
CA ALA A 263 -15.43 19.53 -1.47
C ALA A 263 -14.41 20.51 -0.84
N HIS A 264 -13.89 21.47 -1.61
CA HIS A 264 -12.84 22.42 -1.21
C HIS A 264 -11.48 21.77 -0.83
N LEU A 265 -11.19 20.57 -1.32
CA LEU A 265 -9.90 19.91 -1.12
C LEU A 265 -9.03 20.05 -2.36
N ARG A 266 -7.74 20.35 -2.21
CA ARG A 266 -6.76 20.16 -3.30
C ARG A 266 -6.70 18.67 -3.63
N ASN A 267 -6.88 18.33 -4.89
CA ASN A 267 -6.50 17.01 -5.38
C ASN A 267 -4.97 16.97 -5.50
N LEU A 268 -4.34 16.05 -4.77
CA LEU A 268 -2.88 15.85 -4.82
C LEU A 268 -2.46 15.27 -6.16
N GLU A 269 -1.44 15.83 -6.79
CA GLU A 269 -0.68 15.12 -7.82
C GLU A 269 0.11 13.98 -7.15
N LEU A 270 -0.21 12.75 -7.53
CA LEU A 270 0.46 11.55 -7.06
C LEU A 270 1.10 10.84 -8.26
N ASP A 271 2.41 10.64 -8.20
CA ASP A 271 3.14 9.81 -9.15
C ASP A 271 3.03 8.34 -8.76
N ILE A 272 2.73 7.50 -9.75
CA ILE A 272 2.77 6.06 -9.67
C ILE A 272 4.10 5.62 -10.28
N TYR A 273 4.93 4.93 -9.50
CA TYR A 273 6.24 4.44 -9.92
C TYR A 273 6.22 2.92 -10.08
N SER A 274 6.96 2.44 -11.08
CA SER A 274 7.30 1.02 -11.24
C SER A 274 8.80 0.84 -11.38
N PHE A 275 9.29 -0.35 -11.04
CA PHE A 275 10.72 -0.65 -11.12
C PHE A 275 11.18 -0.90 -12.56
N ASN A 276 12.19 -0.15 -13.01
CA ASN A 276 12.81 -0.34 -14.32
C ASN A 276 13.95 -1.36 -14.21
N THR A 277 13.81 -2.49 -14.91
CA THR A 277 14.76 -3.62 -14.86
C THR A 277 16.11 -3.34 -15.51
N THR A 278 16.21 -2.30 -16.35
CA THR A 278 17.45 -1.83 -16.97
C THR A 278 18.22 -0.88 -16.06
N THR A 279 17.55 0.12 -15.47
CA THR A 279 18.21 1.11 -14.58
C THR A 279 18.32 0.66 -13.13
N LYS A 280 17.65 -0.44 -12.75
CA LYS A 280 17.59 -0.99 -11.38
C LYS A 280 17.03 -0.01 -10.34
N SER A 281 16.09 0.83 -10.76
CA SER A 281 15.50 1.89 -9.94
C SER A 281 14.02 2.12 -10.26
N LEU A 282 13.28 2.70 -9.32
CA LEU A 282 11.89 3.13 -9.52
C LEU A 282 11.83 4.33 -10.48
N GLN A 283 10.89 4.29 -11.43
CA GLN A 283 10.63 5.36 -12.40
C GLN A 283 9.13 5.66 -12.48
N VAL A 284 8.76 6.90 -12.79
CA VAL A 284 7.35 7.31 -12.93
C VAL A 284 6.71 6.58 -14.11
N ALA A 285 5.80 5.66 -13.80
CA ALA A 285 5.04 4.84 -14.73
C ALA A 285 3.68 5.45 -15.11
N GLY A 286 3.11 6.30 -14.26
CA GLY A 286 1.82 6.94 -14.52
C GLY A 286 1.37 7.89 -13.42
N ALA A 287 0.15 8.39 -13.53
CA ALA A 287 -0.55 9.19 -12.52
C ALA A 287 -2.07 8.99 -12.66
N LEU A 288 -2.86 9.51 -11.72
CA LEU A 288 -4.32 9.56 -11.87
C LEU A 288 -4.75 10.92 -12.45
N ASN A 289 -5.52 10.89 -13.55
CA ASN A 289 -6.14 12.08 -14.10
C ASN A 289 -7.43 12.40 -13.31
N TRP A 290 -7.36 13.44 -12.48
CA TRP A 290 -8.47 13.90 -11.63
C TRP A 290 -9.71 14.46 -12.37
N GLN A 291 -9.62 14.73 -13.68
CA GLN A 291 -10.77 15.18 -14.47
C GLN A 291 -11.59 14.00 -15.01
N THR A 292 -10.91 12.92 -15.39
CA THR A 292 -11.55 11.71 -15.95
C THR A 292 -11.73 10.60 -14.94
N ASN A 293 -11.09 10.70 -13.77
CA ASN A 293 -10.89 9.62 -12.79
C ASN A 293 -10.37 8.34 -13.46
N ARG A 294 -9.33 8.48 -14.28
CA ARG A 294 -8.66 7.35 -14.96
C ARG A 294 -7.16 7.42 -14.80
N LEU A 295 -6.53 6.26 -14.71
CA LEU A 295 -5.08 6.13 -14.71
C LEU A 295 -4.52 6.52 -16.09
N ASP A 296 -3.52 7.39 -16.08
CA ASP A 296 -2.75 7.82 -17.24
C ASP A 296 -1.36 7.16 -17.16
N TRP A 297 -1.21 6.04 -17.86
CA TRP A 297 0.01 5.24 -17.88
C TRP A 297 0.96 5.71 -18.98
N LYS A 298 2.18 6.09 -18.60
CA LYS A 298 3.29 6.47 -19.49
C LYS A 298 4.04 5.25 -20.05
N GLY A 299 3.79 4.07 -19.51
CA GLY A 299 4.34 2.79 -19.93
C GLY A 299 3.70 1.62 -19.16
N SER A 300 4.03 0.39 -19.52
CA SER A 300 3.59 -0.81 -18.82
C SER A 300 4.53 -1.19 -17.67
N ILE A 301 3.96 -1.67 -16.57
CA ILE A 301 4.73 -2.31 -15.49
C ILE A 301 5.34 -3.62 -16.02
N SER A 302 6.64 -3.81 -15.80
CA SER A 302 7.39 -5.00 -16.23
C SER A 302 7.14 -6.19 -15.29
N TRP A 303 5.96 -6.78 -15.37
CA TRP A 303 5.61 -7.95 -14.55
C TRP A 303 6.53 -9.15 -14.86
N PRO A 304 7.10 -9.83 -13.85
CA PRO A 304 8.00 -10.97 -14.02
C PRO A 304 7.25 -12.29 -14.28
N THR A 305 6.22 -12.25 -15.14
CA THR A 305 5.47 -13.43 -15.59
C THR A 305 5.86 -13.79 -17.03
N VAL A 306 5.54 -15.01 -17.46
CA VAL A 306 5.84 -15.49 -18.82
C VAL A 306 5.11 -14.68 -19.90
N ASP A 307 3.94 -14.10 -19.57
CA ASP A 307 3.13 -13.29 -20.49
C ASP A 307 3.28 -11.77 -20.27
N GLY A 308 4.13 -11.34 -19.32
CA GLY A 308 4.36 -9.92 -18.99
C GLY A 308 3.17 -9.20 -18.35
N LYS A 309 2.21 -9.93 -17.78
CA LYS A 309 0.99 -9.37 -17.15
C LYS A 309 1.01 -9.48 -15.64
N SER A 310 0.14 -8.70 -15.01
CA SER A 310 -0.15 -8.77 -13.59
C SER A 310 -0.62 -10.19 -13.19
N THR A 311 -0.11 -10.68 -12.07
CA THR A 311 -0.68 -11.84 -11.35
C THR A 311 -2.16 -11.60 -11.02
N ALA A 312 -2.94 -12.66 -10.81
CA ALA A 312 -4.27 -12.55 -10.22
C ALA A 312 -4.16 -12.38 -8.68
N ASP A 313 -5.15 -11.74 -8.06
CA ASP A 313 -5.18 -11.59 -6.59
C ASP A 313 -5.38 -12.92 -5.85
N THR A 314 -5.95 -13.90 -6.57
CA THR A 314 -6.32 -15.25 -6.14
C THR A 314 -5.59 -16.26 -7.05
N PRO A 315 -4.82 -17.22 -6.48
CA PRO A 315 -4.10 -18.20 -7.29
C PRO A 315 -5.03 -19.08 -8.12
N LEU A 316 -4.54 -19.62 -9.25
CA LEU A 316 -5.31 -20.49 -10.15
C LEU A 316 -5.93 -21.71 -9.45
N CYS A 317 -5.24 -22.27 -8.47
CA CYS A 317 -5.70 -23.40 -7.64
C CYS A 317 -6.32 -22.96 -6.30
N GLY A 318 -6.67 -21.68 -6.15
CA GLY A 318 -7.03 -21.04 -4.88
C GLY A 318 -5.91 -21.03 -3.85
N PHE A 319 -6.25 -20.66 -2.61
CA PHE A 319 -5.26 -20.52 -1.55
C PHE A 319 -4.91 -21.83 -0.86
N SER A 320 -5.78 -22.85 -0.92
CA SER A 320 -5.45 -24.21 -0.49
C SER A 320 -4.56 -24.98 -1.48
N GLY A 321 -4.49 -24.53 -2.74
CA GLY A 321 -3.88 -25.28 -3.84
C GLY A 321 -4.76 -26.40 -4.40
N SER A 322 -6.02 -26.52 -3.96
CA SER A 322 -6.94 -27.60 -4.33
C SER A 322 -8.33 -27.10 -4.77
N GLU A 323 -8.46 -25.82 -5.11
CA GLU A 323 -9.71 -25.18 -5.52
C GLU A 323 -9.81 -25.04 -7.06
N GLY A 324 -11.00 -24.69 -7.55
CA GLY A 324 -11.24 -24.39 -8.96
C GLY A 324 -10.80 -25.53 -9.90
N PRO A 325 -9.98 -25.26 -10.94
CA PRO A 325 -9.50 -26.27 -11.88
C PRO A 325 -8.61 -27.35 -11.23
N CYS A 326 -8.05 -27.08 -10.05
CA CYS A 326 -7.17 -27.98 -9.31
C CYS A 326 -7.94 -28.85 -8.30
N THR A 327 -9.27 -28.73 -8.26
CA THR A 327 -10.14 -29.64 -7.51
C THR A 327 -10.03 -31.04 -8.11
N THR A 328 -9.34 -31.95 -7.44
CA THR A 328 -9.32 -33.36 -7.82
C THR A 328 -10.74 -33.90 -7.78
N LYS A 329 -11.27 -34.31 -8.94
CA LYS A 329 -12.51 -35.08 -8.98
C LYS A 329 -12.26 -36.39 -8.24
N VAL A 330 -12.69 -36.46 -6.98
CA VAL A 330 -12.70 -37.69 -6.18
C VAL A 330 -13.61 -38.67 -6.90
N ARG A 331 -13.02 -39.49 -7.78
CA ARG A 331 -13.67 -40.69 -8.30
C ARG A 331 -13.83 -41.61 -7.10
N TRP A 332 -15.04 -41.65 -6.57
CA TRP A 332 -15.48 -42.73 -5.69
C TRP A 332 -15.28 -44.04 -6.45
N LEU A 333 -14.18 -44.72 -6.14
CA LEU A 333 -13.93 -46.06 -6.61
C LEU A 333 -14.84 -46.95 -5.75
N VAL A 334 -16.08 -47.09 -6.19
CA VAL A 334 -17.08 -47.96 -5.55
C VAL A 334 -16.60 -49.39 -5.77
N ILE A 335 -15.73 -49.85 -4.87
CA ILE A 335 -15.42 -51.26 -4.71
C ILE A 335 -16.70 -51.90 -4.19
N ARG A 336 -17.54 -52.38 -5.11
CA ARG A 336 -18.57 -53.36 -4.76
C ARG A 336 -17.82 -54.61 -4.35
N THR A 337 -17.70 -54.84 -3.04
CA THR A 337 -17.47 -56.18 -2.54
C THR A 337 -18.72 -56.99 -2.87
N GLU A 338 -18.63 -57.78 -3.93
CA GLU A 338 -19.63 -58.83 -4.16
C GLU A 338 -19.65 -59.71 -2.92
N ARG A 339 -20.83 -59.96 -2.35
CA ARG A 339 -20.94 -60.94 -1.27
C ARG A 339 -20.47 -62.28 -1.85
N PRO A 340 -19.57 -63.01 -1.17
CA PRO A 340 -19.33 -64.40 -1.55
C PRO A 340 -20.65 -65.16 -1.44
N PRO A 341 -20.93 -66.15 -2.32
CA PRO A 341 -22.11 -66.98 -2.17
C PRO A 341 -22.13 -67.63 -0.79
N GLU A 342 -23.23 -67.44 -0.05
CA GLU A 342 -23.56 -68.30 1.08
C GLU A 342 -23.59 -69.74 0.56
N ASN A 343 -22.68 -70.60 1.04
CA ASN A 343 -22.71 -72.09 1.04
C ASN A 343 -21.30 -72.74 1.03
N TRP A 344 -20.40 -72.38 1.94
CA TRP A 344 -19.21 -73.20 2.24
C TRP A 344 -18.94 -73.25 3.75
N TRP A 345 -19.47 -74.29 4.38
CA TRP A 345 -19.08 -74.74 5.72
C TRP A 345 -18.41 -76.11 5.59
N LEU A 346 -17.36 -76.36 6.40
CA LEU A 346 -16.71 -77.67 6.66
C LEU A 346 -15.89 -78.23 5.46
N LEU A 347 -14.64 -78.70 5.59
CA LEU A 347 -13.93 -79.28 6.75
C LEU A 347 -12.42 -78.95 6.81
N ASP A 348 -11.82 -79.29 7.97
CA ASP A 348 -10.50 -78.90 8.50
C ASP A 348 -9.24 -79.63 7.96
N TYR A 349 -8.10 -79.26 8.59
CA TYR A 349 -6.72 -79.78 8.53
C TYR A 349 -5.86 -79.19 7.39
N VAL A 350 -4.72 -78.55 7.65
CA VAL A 350 -3.60 -79.01 8.49
C VAL A 350 -3.03 -77.95 9.47
N ASN A 351 -2.57 -78.41 10.64
CA ASN A 351 -1.92 -77.68 11.73
C ASN A 351 -0.51 -77.11 11.37
N LEU A 352 -0.06 -75.91 11.80
CA LEU A 352 0.13 -75.29 13.13
C LEU A 352 1.58 -75.47 13.69
N GLY A 353 2.28 -74.35 13.90
CA GLY A 353 3.53 -74.24 14.67
C GLY A 353 4.56 -73.30 14.03
N LEU A 354 5.50 -72.66 14.75
CA LEU A 354 5.66 -72.46 16.20
C LEU A 354 6.74 -71.36 16.41
N ALA A 355 6.72 -70.62 17.51
CA ALA A 355 7.74 -69.59 17.80
C ALA A 355 9.08 -70.19 18.26
N LYS A 356 10.21 -69.49 18.01
CA LYS A 356 11.46 -69.67 18.77
C LYS A 356 12.30 -68.39 18.84
N MET A 357 12.84 -68.12 20.03
CA MET A 357 13.63 -66.93 20.43
C MET A 357 15.15 -67.18 20.42
N ASN A 358 15.91 -66.13 20.76
CA ASN A 358 17.29 -66.06 21.30
C ASN A 358 18.43 -65.85 20.27
N LYS A 359 19.49 -65.06 20.55
CA LYS A 359 19.91 -64.35 21.79
C LYS A 359 20.94 -63.23 21.54
N PHE A 360 21.11 -62.40 22.57
CA PHE A 360 22.21 -61.45 22.93
C PHE A 360 22.09 -60.02 22.35
N SER A 361 22.03 -58.93 23.13
CA SER A 361 22.18 -58.70 24.60
C SER A 361 21.26 -57.51 25.04
N ASN A 362 21.14 -57.06 26.31
CA ASN A 362 21.87 -57.36 27.56
C ASN A 362 20.98 -57.17 28.84
N MET A 363 21.62 -57.20 30.01
CA MET A 363 21.26 -56.70 31.37
C MET A 363 20.07 -55.72 31.49
N LEU A 364 19.05 -55.98 32.34
CA LEU A 364 19.03 -55.79 33.82
C LEU A 364 19.17 -54.29 34.20
N VAL A 365 18.30 -53.62 34.97
CA VAL A 365 17.53 -54.01 36.19
C VAL A 365 16.15 -53.29 36.29
N THR A 366 15.35 -53.70 37.28
CA THR A 366 13.94 -53.43 37.64
C THR A 366 13.44 -51.99 37.85
N SER A 367 12.10 -51.88 37.81
CA SER A 367 11.21 -50.79 38.18
C SER A 367 11.26 -50.27 39.63
N SER A 368 10.95 -48.98 39.81
CA SER A 368 9.88 -48.44 40.72
C SER A 368 9.74 -46.93 40.47
N LEU A 369 8.56 -46.35 40.20
CA LEU A 369 7.42 -46.05 41.10
C LEU A 369 7.76 -45.13 42.28
N PHE A 370 7.34 -43.84 42.18
CA PHE A 370 6.76 -42.92 43.19
C PHE A 370 6.76 -41.51 42.52
N LYS A 371 5.65 -40.81 42.24
CA LYS A 371 4.60 -40.21 43.10
C LYS A 371 5.14 -39.26 44.19
N GLY A 372 4.88 -37.97 44.01
CA GLY A 372 4.72 -36.98 45.09
C GLY A 372 5.87 -35.98 45.28
N HIS A 373 5.75 -34.79 44.69
CA HIS A 373 5.33 -33.59 45.42
C HIS A 373 4.73 -32.55 44.48
#